data_AF-A0A1A8K936-F1
#
_entry.id   AF-A0A1A8K936-F1
#
_cell.length_a   1.000
_cell.length_b   1.000
_cell.length_c   1.000
_cell.angle_alpha   90.00
_cell.angle_beta   90.00
_cell.angle_gamma   90.00
#
_symmetry.space_group_name_H-M   'P 1'
#
loop_
_entity.id
_entity.type
_entity.pdbx_description
1 polymer ?
#
loop_
_entity_poly.entity_id
_entity_poly.type
_entity_poly.pdbx_seq_one_letter_code
_entity_poly.pdbx_strand_id
1 'polypeptide(L)' 'LIYFLSVSPVCGQVSYSVPEEMSIGSFVGNIAQDLGLSVKRLKTGKGRVYSGDNRDFIELNTERGLLLVKERIDREAL' A
#
# COMPACT_ATOMS: atom_id res chain seq x y z
N LEU A 1 -3.00 37.47 5.11
CA LEU A 1 -2.88 36.55 3.96
C LEU A 1 -3.84 35.39 4.18
N ILE A 2 -4.77 35.14 3.27
CA ILE A 2 -5.61 33.93 3.30
C ILE A 2 -4.94 32.91 2.36
N TYR A 3 -4.49 31.78 2.91
CA TYR A 3 -3.98 30.66 2.11
C TYR A 3 -5.16 29.77 1.72
N PHE A 4 -5.41 29.64 0.41
CA PHE A 4 -6.40 28.71 -0.12
C PHE A 4 -5.73 27.35 -0.33
N LEU A 5 -6.10 26.35 0.49
CA LEU A 5 -5.64 24.98 0.36
C LEU A 5 -6.62 24.25 -0.57
N SER A 6 -6.28 24.12 -1.86
CA SER A 6 -7.04 23.26 -2.77
C SER A 6 -6.65 21.80 -2.51
N VAL A 7 -7.54 21.03 -1.88
CA VAL A 7 -7.40 19.58 -1.75
C VAL A 7 -8.27 18.94 -2.83
N SER A 8 -7.68 18.63 -3.99
CA SER A 8 -8.37 17.83 -5.00
C SER A 8 -8.50 16.39 -4.48
N PRO A 9 -9.69 15.75 -4.50
CA PRO A 9 -9.81 14.35 -4.16
C PRO A 9 -9.08 13.52 -5.23
N VAL A 10 -8.04 12.79 -4.83
CA VAL A 10 -7.38 11.82 -5.70
C VAL A 10 -8.29 10.59 -5.77
N CYS A 11 -8.89 10.34 -6.93
CA CYS A 11 -9.51 9.05 -7.22
C CYS A 11 -8.39 8.05 -7.46
N GLY A 12 -7.97 7.35 -6.39
CA GLY A 12 -6.83 6.44 -6.38
C GLY A 12 -7.16 5.13 -5.67
N GLN A 13 -8.29 4.52 -6.01
CA GLN A 13 -8.68 3.22 -5.47
C GLN A 13 -8.18 2.11 -6.40
N VAL A 14 -7.46 1.15 -5.83
CA VAL A 14 -6.95 -0.04 -6.51
C VAL A 14 -7.35 -1.26 -5.67
N SER A 15 -7.65 -2.37 -6.32
CA SER A 15 -7.99 -3.64 -5.65
C SER A 15 -7.07 -4.75 -6.16
N TYR A 16 -6.54 -5.53 -5.23
CA TYR A 16 -5.75 -6.73 -5.51
C TYR A 16 -6.43 -7.95 -4.90
N SER A 17 -6.25 -9.10 -5.53
CA SER A 17 -6.65 -10.39 -4.97
C SER A 17 -5.40 -11.21 -4.73
N VAL A 18 -5.27 -11.76 -3.53
CA VAL A 18 -4.12 -12.56 -3.11
C VAL A 18 -4.62 -13.89 -2.54
N PRO A 19 -4.05 -15.03 -2.95
CA PRO A 19 -4.29 -16.30 -2.29
C PRO A 19 -3.92 -16.26 -0.80
N GLU A 20 -4.67 -17.01 0.02
CA GLU A 20 -4.27 -17.32 1.39
C GLU A 20 -2.96 -18.13 1.42
N GLU A 21 -2.32 -18.16 2.58
CA GLU A 21 -1.08 -18.92 2.82
C GLU A 21 0.14 -18.55 1.96
N MET A 22 0.12 -17.40 1.27
CA MET A 22 1.30 -16.89 0.57
C MET A 22 2.51 -16.72 1.51
N SER A 23 3.69 -17.04 1.01
CA SER A 23 4.95 -16.85 1.74
C SER A 23 5.21 -15.39 2.06
N ILE A 24 5.85 -15.12 3.19
CA ILE A 24 6.33 -13.76 3.53
C ILE A 24 7.28 -13.27 2.44
N GLY A 25 7.14 -12.00 2.05
CA GLY A 25 7.85 -11.37 0.95
C GLY A 25 7.24 -11.59 -0.44
N SER A 26 6.14 -12.35 -0.55
CA SER A 26 5.46 -12.56 -1.84
C SER A 26 4.91 -11.26 -2.41
N PHE A 27 4.93 -11.16 -3.73
CA PHE A 27 4.43 -9.99 -4.46
C PHE A 27 2.90 -9.95 -4.45
N VAL A 28 2.33 -8.78 -4.15
CA VAL A 28 0.88 -8.52 -4.19
C VAL A 28 0.50 -7.60 -5.35
N GLY A 29 1.21 -6.48 -5.52
CA GLY A 29 0.84 -5.46 -6.51
C GLY A 29 1.85 -4.31 -6.63
N ASN A 30 1.78 -3.57 -7.74
CA ASN A 30 2.63 -2.41 -7.99
C ASN A 30 1.86 -1.10 -7.76
N ILE A 31 1.76 -0.69 -6.49
CA ILE A 31 0.95 0.46 -6.11
C ILE A 31 1.51 1.79 -6.64
N ALA A 32 2.83 1.90 -6.83
CA ALA A 32 3.42 3.09 -7.42
C ALA A 32 2.92 3.30 -8.85
N GLN A 33 2.93 2.25 -9.65
CA GLN A 33 2.44 2.29 -11.03
C GLN A 33 0.94 2.55 -11.08
N ASP A 34 0.16 1.82 -10.30
CA ASP A 34 -1.31 1.85 -10.37
C ASP A 34 -1.89 3.19 -9.91
N LEU A 35 -1.21 3.90 -9.01
CA LEU A 35 -1.57 5.25 -8.58
C LEU A 35 -0.87 6.37 -9.38
N GLY A 36 -0.03 6.02 -10.36
CA GLY A 36 0.76 7.00 -11.13
C GLY A 36 1.76 7.78 -10.25
N LEU A 37 2.21 7.19 -9.15
CA LEU A 37 3.16 7.79 -8.21
C LEU A 37 4.59 7.36 -8.53
N SER A 38 5.53 8.29 -8.47
CA SER A 38 6.94 7.92 -8.49
C SER A 38 7.36 7.27 -7.17
N VAL A 39 8.28 6.31 -7.24
CA VAL A 39 8.91 5.71 -6.05
C VAL A 39 9.53 6.78 -5.14
N LYS A 40 10.16 7.81 -5.75
CA LYS A 40 10.70 8.96 -5.01
C LYS A 40 9.63 9.69 -4.20
N ARG A 41 8.41 9.85 -4.75
CA ARG A 41 7.28 10.46 -4.02
C ARG A 41 6.84 9.60 -2.84
N LEU A 42 6.81 8.28 -2.98
CA LEU A 42 6.49 7.37 -1.88
C LEU A 42 7.51 7.46 -0.74
N LYS A 43 8.81 7.46 -1.07
CA LYS A 43 9.88 7.60 -0.06
C LYS A 43 9.83 8.95 0.67
N THR A 44 9.86 10.04 -0.10
CA THR A 44 9.88 11.40 0.47
C THR A 44 8.58 11.75 1.19
N GLY A 45 7.46 11.17 0.76
CA GLY A 45 6.15 11.28 1.40
C GLY A 45 5.95 10.36 2.60
N LYS A 46 6.95 9.55 2.97
CA LYS A 46 6.85 8.55 4.05
C LYS A 46 5.64 7.62 3.89
N GLY A 47 5.43 7.15 2.65
CA GLY A 47 4.34 6.24 2.31
C GLY A 47 4.37 5.00 3.19
N ARG A 48 3.21 4.61 3.72
CA ARG A 48 3.01 3.45 4.58
C ARG A 48 1.62 2.87 4.33
N VAL A 49 1.50 1.57 4.55
CA VAL A 49 0.19 0.91 4.62
C VAL A 49 -0.42 1.24 5.98
N TYR A 50 -1.72 1.47 6.01
CA TYR A 50 -2.50 1.58 7.23
C TYR A 50 -3.67 0.62 7.11
N SER A 51 -3.73 -0.35 8.02
CA SER A 51 -4.87 -1.23 8.17
C SER A 51 -5.70 -0.78 9.38
N GLY A 52 -7.02 -0.88 9.27
CA GLY A 52 -7.93 -0.46 10.36
C GLY A 52 -7.88 -1.43 11.55
N ASP A 53 -7.54 -2.69 11.29
CA ASP A 53 -7.14 -3.66 12.29
C ASP A 53 -5.65 -3.53 12.61
N ASN A 54 -5.26 -3.89 13.83
CA ASN A 54 -3.85 -3.82 14.25
C ASN A 54 -2.99 -4.95 13.64
N ARG A 55 -3.38 -5.47 12.46
CA ARG A 55 -2.76 -6.57 11.75
C ARG A 55 -2.27 -6.10 10.39
N ASP A 56 -0.96 -6.06 10.24
CA ASP A 56 -0.32 -5.66 9.00
C ASP A 56 0.03 -6.91 8.17
N PHE A 57 -0.93 -7.48 7.44
CA PHE A 57 -0.63 -8.60 6.53
C PHE A 57 0.18 -8.16 5.30
N ILE A 58 0.04 -6.90 4.91
CA ILE A 58 0.65 -6.31 3.73
C ILE A 58 1.58 -5.18 4.13
N GLU A 59 2.77 -5.13 3.54
CA GLU A 59 3.71 -4.03 3.68
C GLU A 59 3.97 -3.31 2.35
N LEU A 60 4.36 -2.04 2.45
CA LEU A 60 4.85 -1.26 1.31
C LEU A 60 6.37 -1.30 1.27
N ASN A 61 6.92 -1.92 0.23
CA ASN A 61 8.32 -1.72 -0.14
C ASN A 61 8.48 -0.36 -0.83
N THR A 62 8.84 0.67 -0.05
CA THR A 62 9.02 2.04 -0.55
C THR A 62 10.24 2.20 -1.47
N GLU A 63 11.16 1.24 -1.46
CA GLU A 63 12.31 1.19 -2.37
C GLU A 63 11.90 0.85 -3.81
N ARG A 64 10.88 0.00 -3.97
CA ARG A 64 10.42 -0.50 -5.27
C ARG A 64 9.01 -0.04 -5.65
N GLY A 65 8.26 0.51 -4.71
CA GLY A 65 6.86 0.90 -4.93
C GLY A 65 5.88 -0.28 -4.98
N LEU A 66 6.23 -1.40 -4.32
CA LEU A 66 5.48 -2.65 -4.39
C LEU A 66 4.82 -2.98 -3.05
N LEU A 67 3.66 -3.60 -3.10
CA LEU A 67 3.02 -4.24 -1.96
C LEU A 67 3.50 -5.68 -1.84
N LEU A 68 3.92 -6.08 -0.65
CA LEU A 68 4.42 -7.41 -0.33
C LEU A 68 3.66 -8.01 0.86
N VAL A 69 3.63 -9.34 0.93
CA VAL A 69 3.11 -10.07 2.09
C VAL A 69 4.10 -9.91 3.26
N LYS A 70 3.66 -9.32 4.36
CA LYS A 70 4.45 -9.15 5.59
C LYS A 70 4.24 -10.33 6.54
N GLU A 71 3.00 -10.80 6.66
CA GLU A 71 2.63 -11.93 7.50
C GLU A 71 1.73 -12.88 6.72
N ARG A 72 1.83 -14.18 7.02
CA ARG A 72 1.02 -15.20 6.35
C ARG A 72 -0.45 -14.94 6.65
N ILE A 73 -1.27 -14.82 5.60
CA ILE A 73 -2.70 -14.62 5.72
C ILE A 73 -3.35 -15.97 5.98
N ASP A 74 -4.00 -16.09 7.15
CA ASP A 74 -4.83 -17.21 7.55
C ASP A 74 -6.27 -16.68 7.67
N ARG A 75 -7.16 -17.12 6.78
CA ARG A 75 -8.51 -16.58 6.64
C ARG A 75 -9.35 -16.86 7.89
N GLU A 76 -9.11 -17.98 8.56
CA GLU A 76 -9.80 -18.39 9.77
C GLU A 76 -9.40 -17.58 11.00
N ALA A 77 -8.27 -16.86 10.92
CA ALA A 77 -7.80 -15.97 11.97
C ALA A 77 -8.25 -14.51 11.79
N LEU A 78 -8.77 -14.10 10.62
CA LEU A 78 -9.14 -12.71 10.28
C LEU A 78 -10.35 -12.16 11.04
#